data_AF-A0A0C2CED6-F1
#
_entry.id   AF-A0A0C2CED6-F1
#
_cell.length_a   1.000
_cell.length_b   1.000
_cell.length_c   1.000
_cell.angle_alpha   90.00
_cell.angle_beta   90.00
_cell.angle_gamma   90.00
#
_symmetry.space_group_name_H-M   'P 1'
#
loop_
_entity.id
_entity.type
_entity.pdbx_description
1 polymer ?
#
loop_
_entity_poly.entity_id
_entity_poly.type
_entity_poly.pdbx_seq_one_letter_code
_entity_poly.pdbx_strand_id
1 'polypeptide(L)'
;MMRRLASKYLALRQLYLECALKPDVQGCNYTLVERCGMTSQKEEINEACRQVELLFGGRTEAARRCLEVVAQRTAVSSEKYANVVVCSDPLVAAVAQLLLAGLAPAVPIENIYSTSKAGREAVLDRIQNRFGKKCSYVVITSNPDTNNVARKVRKL
;
A
#
# COMPACT_ATOMS: atom_id res chain seq x y z
N MET A 1 -2.99 -21.53 -19.51
CA MET A 1 -2.53 -20.13 -19.38
C MET A 1 -2.90 -19.51 -18.02
N MET A 2 -4.16 -19.58 -17.58
CA MET A 2 -4.62 -19.02 -16.28
C MET A 2 -3.91 -19.57 -15.03
N ARG A 3 -3.61 -20.88 -14.96
CA ARG A 3 -2.89 -21.48 -13.81
C ARG A 3 -1.52 -20.82 -13.57
N ARG A 4 -0.77 -20.54 -14.63
CA ARG A 4 0.56 -19.89 -14.51
C ARG A 4 0.45 -18.44 -14.03
N LEU A 5 -0.62 -17.74 -14.39
CA LEU A 5 -0.86 -16.38 -13.92
C LEU A 5 -1.21 -16.35 -12.43
N ALA A 6 -2.12 -17.23 -12.00
CA ALA A 6 -2.50 -17.37 -10.60
C ALA A 6 -1.29 -17.70 -9.71
N SER A 7 -0.42 -18.62 -10.15
CA SER A 7 0.82 -18.95 -9.44
C SER A 7 1.75 -17.74 -9.27
N LYS A 8 1.86 -16.86 -10.28
CA LYS A 8 2.68 -15.64 -10.17
C LYS A 8 2.12 -14.65 -9.13
N TYR A 9 0.81 -14.43 -9.12
CA TYR A 9 0.18 -13.55 -8.12
C TYR A 9 0.22 -14.16 -6.71
N LEU A 10 0.15 -15.49 -6.59
CA LEU A 10 0.35 -16.18 -5.32
C LEU A 10 1.78 -15.98 -4.80
N ALA A 11 2.79 -16.12 -5.67
CA ALA A 11 4.19 -15.87 -5.31
C ALA A 11 4.43 -14.39 -4.90
N LEU A 12 3.83 -13.44 -5.63
CA LEU A 12 3.87 -12.02 -5.24
C LEU A 12 3.24 -11.79 -3.86
N ARG A 13 2.10 -12.44 -3.58
CA ARG A 13 1.44 -12.37 -2.28
C ARG A 13 2.33 -12.93 -1.17
N GLN A 14 2.96 -14.08 -1.38
CA GLN A 14 3.88 -14.67 -0.41
C GLN A 14 5.07 -13.74 -0.13
N LEU A 15 5.71 -13.22 -1.17
CA LEU A 15 6.81 -12.25 -1.03
C LEU A 15 6.39 -11.02 -0.22
N TYR A 16 5.22 -10.47 -0.50
CA TYR A 16 4.71 -9.31 0.23
C TYR A 16 4.52 -9.60 1.71
N LEU A 17 3.90 -10.74 2.05
CA LEU A 17 3.65 -11.12 3.44
C LEU A 17 4.96 -11.38 4.20
N GLU A 18 5.93 -12.06 3.57
CA GLU A 18 7.26 -12.28 4.15
C GLU A 18 7.96 -10.95 4.47
N CYS A 19 7.93 -10.01 3.53
CA CYS A 19 8.53 -8.70 3.69
C CYS A 19 7.79 -7.84 4.73
N ALA A 20 6.45 -7.94 4.82
CA ALA A 20 5.64 -7.19 5.77
C ALA A 20 5.85 -7.59 7.24
N LEU A 21 6.28 -8.83 7.50
CA LEU A 21 6.55 -9.35 8.84
C LEU A 21 7.89 -8.88 9.44
N LYS A 22 8.81 -8.39 8.60
CA LYS A 22 10.12 -7.87 9.01
C LYS A 22 10.26 -6.41 8.60
N PRO A 23 9.52 -5.48 9.23
CA PRO A 23 9.74 -4.07 8.97
C PRO A 23 11.12 -3.66 9.47
N ASP A 24 11.99 -3.26 8.55
CA ASP A 24 13.22 -2.57 8.93
C ASP A 24 12.86 -1.23 9.56
N VAL A 25 13.51 -0.91 10.68
CA VAL A 25 13.28 0.31 11.46
C VAL A 25 13.74 1.57 10.70
N GLN A 26 14.45 1.41 9.57
CA GLN A 26 15.10 2.47 8.79
C GLN A 26 14.46 2.70 7.39
N GLY A 27 13.17 2.41 7.23
CA GLY A 27 12.37 2.95 6.11
C GLY A 27 12.39 2.14 4.80
N CYS A 28 13.45 1.37 4.52
CA CYS A 28 13.53 0.53 3.32
C CYS A 28 13.53 -0.97 3.65
N ASN A 29 12.65 -1.74 2.99
CA ASN A 29 12.47 -3.17 3.24
C ASN A 29 13.63 -3.98 2.67
N TYR A 30 14.60 -4.31 3.51
CA TYR A 30 15.83 -4.97 3.11
C TYR A 30 15.61 -6.43 2.72
N THR A 31 14.56 -7.07 3.27
CA THR A 31 14.14 -8.42 2.86
C THR A 31 13.82 -8.47 1.37
N LEU A 32 13.17 -7.43 0.82
CA LEU A 32 12.92 -7.35 -0.63
C LEU A 32 14.23 -7.24 -1.43
N VAL A 33 15.16 -6.37 -1.00
CA VAL A 33 16.45 -6.14 -1.67
C VAL A 33 17.27 -7.43 -1.74
N GLU A 34 17.33 -8.19 -0.65
CA GLU A 34 17.99 -9.50 -0.61
C GLU A 34 17.33 -10.49 -1.57
N ARG A 35 16.00 -10.55 -1.59
CA ARG A 35 15.25 -11.48 -2.45
C ARG A 35 15.35 -11.14 -3.93
N CYS A 36 15.61 -9.87 -4.25
CA CYS A 36 15.92 -9.42 -5.61
C CYS A 36 17.38 -9.66 -6.00
N GLY A 37 18.23 -10.18 -5.11
CA GLY A 37 19.65 -10.39 -5.39
C GLY A 37 20.47 -9.11 -5.45
N MET A 38 19.95 -8.02 -4.88
CA MET A 38 20.57 -6.68 -4.92
C MET A 38 21.34 -6.36 -3.63
N THR A 39 21.75 -7.38 -2.89
CA THR A 39 22.45 -7.25 -1.61
C THR A 39 23.74 -6.42 -1.72
N SER A 40 24.45 -6.50 -2.84
CA SER A 40 25.65 -5.70 -3.11
C SER A 40 25.38 -4.21 -3.28
N GLN A 41 24.14 -3.83 -3.64
CA GLN A 41 23.70 -2.43 -3.80
C GLN A 41 22.99 -1.91 -2.55
N LYS A 42 23.02 -2.65 -1.44
CA LYS A 42 22.35 -2.28 -0.19
C LYS A 42 22.65 -0.85 0.24
N GLU A 43 23.92 -0.49 0.29
CA GLU A 43 24.35 0.82 0.79
C GLU A 43 23.85 1.95 -0.11
N GLU A 44 23.90 1.75 -1.42
CA GLU A 44 23.38 2.70 -2.42
C GLU A 44 21.87 2.88 -2.29
N ILE A 45 21.12 1.79 -2.16
CA ILE A 45 19.66 1.82 -1.98
C ILE A 45 19.30 2.53 -0.67
N ASN A 46 19.97 2.19 0.43
CA ASN A 46 19.74 2.83 1.72
C ASN A 46 20.04 4.32 1.69
N GLU A 47 21.14 4.73 1.04
CA GLU A 47 21.48 6.13 0.89
C GLU A 47 20.45 6.87 0.02
N ALA A 48 19.97 6.26 -1.07
CA ALA A 48 18.88 6.82 -1.87
C ALA A 48 17.59 6.98 -1.05
N CYS A 49 17.21 5.98 -0.25
CA CYS A 49 16.05 6.06 0.65
C CYS A 49 16.20 7.21 1.65
N ARG A 50 17.38 7.33 2.27
CA ARG A 50 17.69 8.41 3.22
C ARG A 50 17.62 9.80 2.58
N GLN A 51 18.15 9.95 1.37
CA GLN A 51 18.07 11.22 0.62
C GLN A 51 16.62 11.58 0.29
N VAL A 52 15.81 10.61 -0.10
CA VAL A 52 14.37 10.81 -0.31
C VAL A 52 13.71 11.28 0.99
N GLU A 53 13.93 10.62 2.12
CA GLU A 53 13.36 11.04 3.40
C GLU A 53 13.74 12.48 3.80
N LEU A 54 15.00 12.87 3.56
CA LEU A 54 15.49 14.22 3.80
C LEU A 54 14.76 15.24 2.91
N LEU A 55 14.61 14.95 1.62
CA LEU A 55 13.88 15.81 0.66
C LEU A 55 12.40 15.96 1.03
N PHE A 56 11.78 14.89 1.55
CA PHE A 56 10.40 14.92 1.98
C PHE A 56 10.19 15.51 3.38
N GLY A 57 11.27 15.83 4.12
CA GLY A 57 11.21 16.51 5.41
C GLY A 57 10.44 15.71 6.47
N GLY A 58 10.55 14.38 6.47
CA GLY A 58 9.85 13.50 7.42
C GLY A 58 8.35 13.30 7.14
N ARG A 59 7.80 13.82 6.04
CA ARG A 59 6.38 13.60 5.67
C ARG A 59 6.05 12.13 5.45
N THR A 60 6.97 11.35 4.88
CA THR A 60 6.82 9.91 4.67
C THR A 60 6.66 9.18 5.99
N GLU A 61 7.49 9.51 6.97
CA GLU A 61 7.44 8.96 8.32
C GLU A 61 6.14 9.33 9.05
N ALA A 62 5.68 10.58 8.91
CA ALA A 62 4.38 10.99 9.45
C ALA A 62 3.22 10.19 8.83
N ALA A 63 3.22 10.01 7.50
CA ALA A 63 2.22 9.20 6.81
C ALA A 63 2.24 7.73 7.27
N ARG A 64 3.43 7.15 7.43
CA ARG A 64 3.62 5.79 7.97
C ARG A 64 3.00 5.65 9.36
N ARG A 65 3.30 6.56 10.29
CA ARG A 65 2.72 6.57 11.65
C ARG A 65 1.19 6.67 11.62
N CYS A 66 0.63 7.50 10.75
CA CYS A 66 -0.83 7.58 10.61
C CYS A 66 -1.44 6.24 10.18
N LEU A 67 -0.82 5.54 9.22
CA LEU A 67 -1.27 4.21 8.79
C LEU A 67 -1.13 3.18 9.91
N GLU A 68 -0.04 3.23 10.68
CA GLU A 68 0.21 2.33 11.81
C GLU A 68 -0.83 2.46 12.92
N VAL A 69 -1.26 3.68 13.26
CA VAL A 69 -2.35 3.89 14.23
C VAL A 69 -3.63 3.21 13.78
N VAL A 70 -3.96 3.26 12.48
CA VAL A 70 -5.13 2.56 11.93
C VAL A 70 -4.91 1.05 11.96
N ALA A 71 -3.71 0.57 11.64
CA ALA A 71 -3.37 -0.86 11.67
C ALA A 71 -3.46 -1.44 13.09
N GLN A 72 -2.99 -0.71 14.10
CA GLN A 72 -3.12 -1.08 15.52
C GLN A 72 -4.59 -1.22 15.94
N ARG A 73 -5.46 -0.29 15.52
CA ARG A 73 -6.91 -0.41 15.78
C ARG A 73 -7.55 -1.55 15.02
N THR A 74 -7.09 -1.81 13.80
CA THR A 74 -7.53 -2.95 12.97
C THR A 74 -7.20 -4.28 13.65
N ALA A 75 -6.04 -4.39 14.33
CA ALA A 75 -5.66 -5.58 15.08
C ALA A 75 -6.58 -5.85 16.29
N VAL A 76 -7.16 -4.81 16.89
CA VAL A 76 -8.15 -4.94 17.98
C VAL A 76 -9.54 -5.24 17.45
N SER A 77 -9.93 -4.63 16.32
CA SER A 77 -11.25 -4.82 15.70
C SER A 77 -11.13 -4.68 14.18
N SER A 78 -10.98 -5.83 13.51
CA SER A 78 -10.79 -5.92 12.06
C SER A 78 -12.02 -5.49 11.25
N GLU A 79 -13.19 -5.40 11.88
CA GLU A 79 -14.45 -4.98 11.26
C GLU A 79 -14.63 -3.46 11.23
N LYS A 80 -13.91 -2.72 12.08
CA LYS A 80 -14.14 -1.28 12.29
C LYS A 80 -13.16 -0.38 11.56
N TYR A 81 -11.94 -0.87 11.32
CA TYR A 81 -10.86 -0.06 10.77
C TYR A 81 -10.14 -0.84 9.67
N ALA A 82 -9.75 -0.14 8.61
CA ALA A 82 -8.92 -0.72 7.55
C ALA A 82 -8.15 0.40 6.85
N ASN A 83 -6.87 0.15 6.58
CA ASN A 83 -6.14 0.90 5.57
C ASN A 83 -6.42 0.29 4.20
N VAL A 84 -6.72 1.15 3.22
CA VAL A 84 -6.95 0.76 1.82
C VAL A 84 -6.12 1.69 0.93
N VAL A 85 -5.34 1.10 0.02
CA VAL A 85 -4.52 1.85 -0.93
C VAL A 85 -5.11 1.74 -2.31
N VAL A 86 -5.33 2.88 -2.95
CA VAL A 86 -5.79 2.97 -4.35
C VAL A 86 -4.71 3.69 -5.15
N CYS A 87 -4.21 3.05 -6.20
CA CYS A 87 -3.11 3.55 -7.04
C CYS A 87 -3.52 3.61 -8.53
N SER A 88 -2.81 4.42 -9.32
CA SER A 88 -2.92 4.47 -10.79
C SER A 88 -1.94 3.54 -11.50
N ASP A 89 -0.88 3.11 -10.81
CA ASP A 89 0.14 2.22 -11.35
C ASP A 89 -0.37 0.78 -11.53
N PRO A 90 0.25 -0.03 -12.41
CA PRO A 90 0.01 -1.47 -12.45
C PRO A 90 0.22 -2.10 -11.07
N LEU A 91 -0.66 -3.05 -10.68
CA LEU A 91 -0.70 -3.60 -9.32
C LEU A 91 0.67 -4.08 -8.80
N VAL A 92 1.46 -4.76 -9.64
CA VAL A 92 2.79 -5.26 -9.25
C VAL A 92 3.74 -4.11 -8.89
N ALA A 93 3.74 -3.02 -9.66
CA ALA A 93 4.57 -1.86 -9.40
C ALA A 93 4.14 -1.14 -8.10
N ALA A 94 2.83 -0.98 -7.89
CA ALA A 94 2.30 -0.40 -6.67
C ALA A 94 2.67 -1.21 -5.41
N VAL A 95 2.61 -2.54 -5.50
CA VAL A 95 3.04 -3.45 -4.42
C VAL A 95 4.53 -3.29 -4.14
N ALA A 96 5.37 -3.22 -5.17
CA ALA A 96 6.82 -3.00 -5.01
C ALA A 96 7.12 -1.65 -4.34
N GLN A 97 6.43 -0.58 -4.74
CA GLN A 97 6.57 0.75 -4.12
C GLN A 97 6.18 0.74 -2.64
N LEU A 98 5.08 0.06 -2.26
CA LEU A 98 4.67 -0.07 -0.86
C LEU A 98 5.68 -0.84 -0.01
N LEU A 99 6.30 -1.87 -0.58
CA LEU A 99 7.37 -2.61 0.07
C LEU A 99 8.62 -1.74 0.27
N LEU A 100 9.08 -1.07 -0.79
CA LEU A 100 10.25 -0.19 -0.73
C LEU A 100 10.05 0.98 0.24
N ALA A 101 8.84 1.53 0.32
CA ALA A 101 8.50 2.61 1.25
C ALA A 101 8.24 2.15 2.70
N GLY A 102 8.39 0.85 3.00
CA GLY A 102 8.18 0.32 4.35
C GLY A 102 6.73 0.38 4.84
N LEU A 103 5.75 0.55 3.95
CA LEU A 103 4.33 0.71 4.30
C LEU A 103 3.56 -0.61 4.37
N ALA A 104 4.17 -1.69 3.88
CA ALA A 104 3.54 -3.01 3.80
C ALA A 104 2.96 -3.57 5.12
N PRO A 105 3.61 -3.42 6.29
CA PRO A 105 3.05 -3.92 7.56
C PRO A 105 1.71 -3.28 7.93
N ALA A 106 1.46 -2.04 7.51
CA ALA A 106 0.25 -1.30 7.85
C ALA A 106 -0.88 -1.50 6.83
N VAL A 107 -0.61 -2.12 5.68
CA VAL A 107 -1.56 -2.27 4.57
C VAL A 107 -1.65 -3.73 4.13
N PRO A 108 -2.76 -4.43 4.40
CA PRO A 108 -2.98 -5.77 3.87
C PRO A 108 -2.93 -5.77 2.34
N ILE A 109 -2.30 -6.78 1.72
CA ILE A 109 -2.18 -6.84 0.26
C ILE A 109 -3.54 -6.91 -0.45
N GLU A 110 -4.54 -7.51 0.20
CA GLU A 110 -5.92 -7.59 -0.28
C GLU A 110 -6.62 -6.22 -0.31
N ASN A 111 -6.04 -5.23 0.37
CA ASN A 111 -6.53 -3.86 0.43
C ASN A 111 -5.81 -2.92 -0.55
N ILE A 112 -5.00 -3.46 -1.47
CA ILE A 112 -4.30 -2.69 -2.51
C ILE A 112 -5.06 -2.84 -3.82
N TYR A 113 -5.53 -1.72 -4.37
CA TYR A 113 -6.31 -1.68 -5.60
C TYR A 113 -5.61 -0.82 -6.65
N SER A 114 -5.50 -1.36 -7.87
CA SER A 114 -4.99 -0.63 -9.03
C SER A 114 -6.13 -0.18 -9.94
N THR A 115 -6.13 1.10 -10.28
CA THR A 115 -7.09 1.73 -11.20
C THR A 115 -6.64 1.68 -12.66
N SER A 116 -5.39 1.25 -12.93
CA SER A 116 -4.75 1.25 -14.26
C SER A 116 -5.58 0.60 -15.37
N LYS A 117 -6.34 -0.46 -15.05
CA LYS A 117 -7.18 -1.19 -16.01
C LYS A 117 -8.68 -0.97 -15.85
N ALA A 118 -9.17 -1.03 -14.61
CA ALA A 118 -10.61 -0.99 -14.34
C ALA A 118 -11.16 0.45 -14.26
N GLY A 119 -10.29 1.44 -14.16
CA GLY A 119 -10.68 2.81 -13.84
C GLY A 119 -11.02 2.97 -12.36
N ARG A 120 -11.13 4.23 -11.94
CA ARG A 120 -11.28 4.61 -10.53
C ARG A 120 -12.65 4.24 -9.97
N GLU A 121 -13.72 4.51 -10.70
CA GLU A 121 -15.10 4.28 -10.24
C GLU A 121 -15.36 2.80 -9.96
N ALA A 122 -15.01 1.92 -10.89
CA ALA A 122 -15.14 0.48 -10.70
C ALA A 122 -14.32 -0.06 -9.52
N VAL A 123 -13.17 0.54 -9.21
CA VAL A 123 -12.39 0.18 -8.02
C VAL A 123 -13.08 0.62 -6.73
N LEU A 124 -13.64 1.83 -6.71
CA LEU A 124 -14.39 2.34 -5.55
C LEU A 124 -15.64 1.50 -5.27
N ASP A 125 -16.38 1.10 -6.32
CA ASP A 125 -17.54 0.22 -6.19
C ASP A 125 -17.15 -1.14 -5.59
N ARG A 126 -16.01 -1.70 -6.00
CA ARG A 126 -15.49 -2.96 -5.42
C ARG A 126 -15.12 -2.80 -3.94
N ILE A 127 -14.51 -1.68 -3.56
CA ILE A 127 -14.20 -1.36 -2.17
C ILE A 127 -15.51 -1.28 -1.37
N GLN A 128 -16.51 -0.54 -1.86
CA GLN A 128 -17.81 -0.41 -1.20
C GLN A 128 -18.57 -1.72 -1.08
N ASN A 129 -18.51 -2.58 -2.11
CA ASN A 129 -19.14 -3.89 -2.06
C ASN A 129 -18.45 -4.83 -1.07
N ARG A 130 -17.13 -4.68 -0.85
CA ARG A 130 -16.38 -5.51 0.11
C ARG A 130 -16.55 -5.03 1.55
N PHE A 131 -16.42 -3.73 1.81
CA PHE A 131 -16.45 -3.18 3.17
C PHE A 131 -17.85 -2.77 3.63
N GLY A 132 -18.74 -2.45 2.69
CA GLY A 132 -20.12 -2.06 2.95
C GLY A 132 -20.39 -0.60 2.63
N LYS A 133 -21.55 -0.33 2.02
CA LYS A 133 -21.95 1.04 1.63
C LYS A 133 -22.20 1.99 2.81
N LYS A 134 -22.49 1.44 4.00
CA LYS A 134 -22.76 2.20 5.23
C LYS A 134 -21.50 2.59 6.01
N CYS A 135 -20.31 2.17 5.57
CA CYS A 135 -19.06 2.54 6.22
C CYS A 135 -18.71 4.00 5.99
N SER A 136 -18.03 4.60 6.96
CA SER A 136 -17.43 5.92 6.79
C SER A 136 -16.11 5.79 6.02
N TYR A 137 -16.05 6.37 4.82
CA TYR A 137 -14.84 6.39 4.00
C TYR A 137 -14.12 7.72 4.15
N VAL A 138 -12.86 7.68 4.60
CA VAL A 138 -11.97 8.84 4.67
C VAL A 138 -10.96 8.73 3.53
N VAL A 139 -11.05 9.64 2.57
CA VAL A 139 -10.14 9.67 1.41
C VAL A 139 -9.00 10.63 1.71
N ILE A 140 -7.76 10.12 1.71
CA ILE A 140 -6.53 10.90 1.89
C ILE A 140 -5.79 10.92 0.56
N THR A 141 -5.53 12.10 0.02
CA THR A 141 -4.90 12.26 -1.29
C THR A 141 -4.31 13.66 -1.47
N SER A 142 -3.19 13.74 -2.18
CA SER A 142 -2.59 15.00 -2.62
C SER A 142 -3.05 15.43 -4.02
N ASN A 143 -3.76 14.57 -4.74
CA ASN A 143 -4.25 14.88 -6.08
C ASN A 143 -5.58 15.67 -5.97
N PRO A 144 -5.70 16.87 -6.58
CA PRO A 144 -6.92 17.65 -6.52
C PRO A 144 -8.11 16.94 -7.19
N ASP A 145 -7.89 16.09 -8.20
CA ASP A 145 -8.94 15.35 -8.90
C ASP A 145 -9.66 14.34 -7.99
N THR A 146 -8.99 13.86 -6.94
CA THR A 146 -9.56 12.93 -5.96
C THR A 146 -10.33 13.64 -4.83
N ASN A 147 -10.27 14.97 -4.70
CA ASN A 147 -11.15 15.70 -3.78
C ASN A 147 -12.64 15.61 -4.19
N ASN A 148 -12.92 15.47 -5.48
CA ASN A 148 -14.28 15.24 -5.98
C ASN A 148 -14.81 13.84 -5.62
N VAL A 149 -13.92 12.88 -5.34
CA VAL A 149 -14.28 11.51 -4.92
C VAL A 149 -14.87 11.50 -3.52
N ALA A 150 -14.28 12.26 -2.59
CA ALA A 150 -14.83 12.41 -1.24
C ALA A 150 -16.27 12.96 -1.25
N ARG A 151 -16.62 13.78 -2.25
CA ARG A 151 -17.98 14.29 -2.46
C ARG A 151 -18.94 13.26 -3.04
N LYS A 152 -18.48 12.34 -3.91
CA LYS A 152 -19.29 11.26 -4.46
C LYS A 152 -19.62 10.18 -3.43
N VAL A 153 -18.66 9.81 -2.57
CA VAL A 153 -18.89 8.83 -1.48
C VAL A 153 -19.90 9.36 -0.45
N ARG A 154 -20.09 10.69 -0.38
CA ARG A 154 -21.02 11.37 0.53
C ARG A 154 -22.46 11.53 -0.03
N LYS A 155 -22.72 11.16 -1.29
CA LYS A 155 -23.99 11.44 -2.00
C LYS A 155 -24.90 10.20 -2.20
N LEU A 156 -24.65 9.11 -1.51
CA LEU A 156 -25.50 7.91 -1.45
C LEU A 156 -25.73 7.52 0.02
#